data_AF-A0A0W0U2V3-F1
#
_entry.id   AF-A0A0W0U2V3-F1
#
_cell.length_a   1.000
_cell.length_b   1.000
_cell.length_c   1.000
_cell.angle_alpha   90.00
_cell.angle_beta   90.00
_cell.angle_gamma   90.00
#
_symmetry.space_group_name_H-M   'P 1'
#
loop_
_entity.id
_entity.type
_entity.pdbx_description
1 polymer ?
#
loop_
_entity_poly.entity_id
_entity_poly.type
_entity_poly.pdbx_seq_one_letter_code
_entity_poly.pdbx_strand_id
1 'polypeptide(L)'
;MLAGLALMLLLAAEPSLAASTSGGGLPFDGWLTKIRNSITGPFAFTVAIIGLVAAGAALIFGGDMNGFMRTLIFMVLVLSFVVAAQNTYTAITGKGAEITPPTGVEVGVTP
;
A
#
# COMPACT_ATOMS: atom_id res chain seq x y z
N MET A 1 8.74 11.05 -21.03
CA MET A 1 9.15 12.16 -20.14
C MET A 1 8.01 12.59 -19.21
N LEU A 2 6.77 12.78 -19.70
CA LEU A 2 5.61 13.06 -18.86
C LEU A 2 5.33 12.01 -17.76
N ALA A 3 5.43 10.71 -18.08
CA ALA A 3 5.17 9.64 -17.09
C ALA A 3 6.21 9.61 -15.95
N GLY A 4 7.47 9.94 -16.25
CA GLY A 4 8.52 10.04 -15.23
C GLY A 4 8.31 11.25 -14.31
N LEU A 5 7.88 12.38 -14.87
CA LEU A 5 7.52 13.57 -14.09
C LEU A 5 6.31 13.30 -13.19
N ALA A 6 5.28 12.63 -13.71
CA ALA A 6 4.10 12.24 -12.94
C ALA A 6 4.44 11.29 -11.78
N LEU A 7 5.32 10.31 -12.01
CA LEU A 7 5.80 9.38 -10.98
C LEU A 7 6.65 10.10 -9.92
N MET A 8 7.47 11.08 -10.33
CA MET A 8 8.29 11.88 -9.43
C MET A 8 7.45 12.84 -8.57
N LEU A 9 6.36 13.41 -9.13
CA LEU A 9 5.35 14.15 -8.37
C LEU A 9 4.60 13.27 -7.37
N LEU A 10 4.32 12.00 -7.74
CA LEU A 10 3.62 11.05 -6.88
C LEU A 10 4.49 10.55 -5.71
N LEU A 11 5.82 10.45 -5.91
CA LEU A 11 6.80 10.14 -4.87
C LEU A 11 7.12 11.33 -3.96
N ALA A 12 7.06 12.56 -4.50
CA ALA A 12 7.26 13.80 -3.75
C ALA A 12 6.02 14.20 -2.92
N ALA A 13 4.86 13.61 -3.19
CA ALA A 13 3.70 13.69 -2.34
C ALA A 13 3.93 12.83 -1.09
N GLU A 14 4.56 13.42 -0.07
CA GLU A 14 4.57 12.84 1.27
C GLU A 14 3.13 12.47 1.68
N PRO A 15 2.90 11.34 2.37
CA PRO A 15 1.58 10.97 2.90
C PRO A 15 1.06 11.95 3.98
N SER A 16 1.81 13.02 4.28
CA SER A 16 1.47 14.10 5.21
C SER A 16 0.56 15.19 4.61
N LEU A 17 0.29 15.17 3.31
CA LEU A 17 -0.84 15.94 2.73
C LEU A 17 -2.15 15.15 2.76
N ALA A 18 -2.27 14.16 3.65
CA ALA A 18 -3.54 13.98 4.33
C ALA A 18 -3.80 15.26 5.13
N ALA A 19 -4.41 16.25 4.50
CA ALA A 19 -5.14 17.28 5.20
C ALA A 19 -6.21 16.56 6.04
N SER A 20 -5.83 16.13 7.23
CA SER A 20 -6.73 16.04 8.36
C SER A 20 -7.17 17.48 8.63
N THR A 21 -8.12 17.95 7.82
CA THR A 21 -9.03 19.03 8.19
C THR A 21 -9.89 18.50 9.31
N SER A 22 -9.26 18.39 10.49
CA SER A 22 -9.97 18.41 11.75
C SER A 22 -10.58 19.81 11.86
N GLY A 23 -11.84 19.93 11.46
CA GLY A 23 -12.71 21.02 11.88
C GLY A 23 -13.08 22.02 10.79
N GLY A 24 -14.38 22.07 10.49
CA GLY A 24 -15.00 23.29 9.97
C GLY A 24 -16.26 23.07 9.17
N GLY A 25 -17.38 22.75 9.83
CA GLY A 25 -18.80 23.07 9.55
C GLY A 25 -19.31 23.48 8.16
N LEU A 26 -18.68 23.09 7.06
CA LEU A 26 -19.05 23.52 5.72
C LEU A 26 -19.81 22.39 5.01
N PRO A 27 -21.00 22.65 4.43
CA PRO A 27 -21.89 21.60 3.92
C PRO A 27 -21.30 20.76 2.77
N PHE A 28 -20.20 21.22 2.14
CA PHE A 28 -19.50 20.52 1.08
C PHE A 28 -18.41 19.54 1.58
N ASP A 29 -18.02 19.59 2.86
CA ASP A 29 -16.97 18.76 3.45
C ASP A 29 -17.33 17.27 3.42
N GLY A 30 -18.61 16.94 3.63
CA GLY A 30 -19.11 15.57 3.54
C GLY A 30 -19.09 14.97 2.13
N TRP A 31 -19.30 15.79 1.09
CA TRP A 31 -19.22 15.31 -0.30
C TRP A 31 -17.76 15.11 -0.72
N LEU A 32 -16.87 16.05 -0.39
CA LEU A 32 -15.42 15.92 -0.64
C LEU A 32 -14.82 14.70 0.07
N THR A 33 -15.21 14.48 1.33
CA THR A 33 -14.78 13.30 2.11
C THR A 33 -15.29 11.99 1.49
N LYS A 34 -16.52 11.94 0.98
CA LYS A 34 -17.04 10.76 0.25
C LYS A 34 -16.28 10.49 -1.05
N ILE A 35 -15.92 11.53 -1.79
CA ILE A 35 -15.11 11.38 -3.01
C ILE A 35 -13.72 10.85 -2.66
N ARG A 36 -13.06 11.42 -1.64
CA ARG A 36 -11.78 10.92 -1.13
C ARG A 36 -11.87 9.44 -0.74
N ASN A 37 -12.85 9.09 0.08
CA ASN A 37 -13.07 7.72 0.55
C ASN A 37 -13.43 6.75 -0.58
N SER A 38 -14.10 7.23 -1.63
CA SER A 38 -14.38 6.40 -2.80
C SER A 38 -13.09 6.12 -3.56
N ILE A 39 -12.29 7.16 -3.84
CA ILE A 39 -11.02 7.06 -4.59
C ILE A 39 -9.95 6.27 -3.83
N THR A 40 -9.91 6.34 -2.50
CA THR A 40 -9.00 5.52 -1.66
C THR A 40 -9.61 4.18 -1.23
N GLY A 41 -10.89 3.96 -1.50
CA GLY A 41 -11.65 2.77 -1.11
C GLY A 41 -11.87 1.78 -2.26
N PRO A 42 -12.99 1.02 -2.25
CA PRO A 42 -13.23 -0.10 -3.18
C PRO A 42 -13.19 0.25 -4.68
N PHE A 43 -13.35 1.54 -5.03
CA PHE A 43 -13.25 1.99 -6.41
C PHE A 43 -11.82 1.83 -6.98
N ALA A 44 -10.78 2.14 -6.20
CA ALA A 44 -9.39 1.94 -6.62
C ALA A 44 -9.10 0.47 -6.95
N PHE A 45 -9.66 -0.44 -6.16
CA PHE A 45 -9.53 -1.88 -6.38
C PHE A 45 -10.19 -2.32 -7.69
N THR A 46 -11.36 -1.77 -8.01
CA THR A 46 -12.06 -2.06 -9.26
C THR A 46 -11.25 -1.59 -10.47
N VAL A 47 -10.70 -0.36 -10.41
CA VAL A 47 -9.85 0.19 -11.47
C VAL A 47 -8.55 -0.62 -11.63
N ALA A 48 -7.96 -1.09 -10.53
CA ALA A 48 -6.77 -1.94 -10.55
C ALA A 48 -7.02 -3.26 -11.28
N ILE A 49 -8.18 -3.90 -11.06
CA ILE A 49 -8.56 -5.14 -11.77
C ILE A 49 -8.72 -4.89 -13.27
N ILE A 50 -9.34 -3.78 -13.66
CA ILE A 50 -9.49 -3.42 -15.08
C ILE A 50 -8.12 -3.23 -15.74
N GLY A 51 -7.19 -2.54 -15.07
CA GLY A 51 -5.82 -2.36 -15.54
C GLY A 51 -5.07 -3.70 -15.68
N LEU A 52 -5.27 -4.63 -14.74
CA LEU A 52 -4.70 -5.98 -14.79
C LEU A 52 -5.23 -6.77 -16.00
N VAL A 53 -6.54 -6.73 -16.25
CA VAL A 53 -7.15 -7.40 -17.40
C VAL A 53 -6.68 -6.80 -18.72
N ALA A 54 -6.56 -5.47 -18.81
CA ALA A 54 -6.02 -4.79 -19.99
C ALA A 54 -4.55 -5.15 -20.25
N ALA A 55 -3.72 -5.22 -19.21
CA ALA A 55 -2.33 -5.67 -19.30
C ALA A 55 -2.22 -7.14 -19.71
N GLY A 56 -3.09 -8.01 -19.17
CA GLY A 56 -3.17 -9.42 -19.57
C GLY A 56 -3.62 -9.62 -21.01
N ALA A 57 -4.60 -8.83 -21.48
CA ALA A 57 -5.04 -8.84 -22.87
C ALA A 57 -3.93 -8.37 -23.81
N ALA A 58 -3.21 -7.29 -23.46
CA ALA A 58 -2.05 -6.81 -24.22
C ALA A 58 -0.93 -7.86 -24.33
N LEU A 59 -0.77 -8.70 -23.30
CA LEU A 59 0.19 -9.80 -23.29
C LEU A 59 -0.21 -10.95 -24.23
N ILE A 60 -1.50 -11.31 -24.28
CA ILE A 60 -2.02 -12.37 -25.16
C ILE A 60 -1.89 -11.97 -26.64
N PHE A 61 -2.16 -10.70 -26.97
CA PHE A 61 -2.06 -10.19 -28.35
C PHE A 61 -0.64 -9.80 -28.76
N GLY A 62 0.35 -9.93 -27.88
CA GLY A 62 1.76 -9.99 -28.26
C GLY A 62 2.34 -8.73 -28.91
N GLY A 63 1.88 -7.54 -28.53
CA GLY A 63 2.54 -6.30 -28.90
C GLY A 63 3.81 -6.08 -28.08
N ASP A 64 4.98 -6.04 -28.72
CA ASP A 64 6.30 -5.78 -28.10
C ASP A 64 6.52 -6.54 -26.78
N MET A 65 6.40 -7.87 -26.83
CA MET A 65 6.57 -8.78 -25.68
C MET A 65 7.82 -8.47 -24.84
N ASN A 66 8.91 -8.06 -25.50
CA ASN A 66 10.15 -7.66 -24.86
C ASN A 66 9.99 -6.37 -24.02
N GLY A 67 9.28 -5.37 -24.54
CA GLY A 67 8.97 -4.12 -23.84
C GLY A 67 7.98 -4.30 -22.68
N PHE A 68 6.99 -5.17 -22.85
CA PHE A 68 6.04 -5.51 -21.79
C PHE A 68 6.72 -6.26 -20.64
N MET A 69 7.46 -7.34 -20.94
CA MET A 69 8.18 -8.12 -19.93
C MET A 69 9.19 -7.27 -19.17
N ARG A 70 9.91 -6.38 -19.86
CA ARG A 70 10.82 -5.43 -19.22
C ARG A 70 10.09 -4.52 -18.24
N THR A 71 8.97 -3.94 -18.66
CA THR A 71 8.14 -3.08 -17.79
C THR A 71 7.56 -3.84 -16.60
N LEU A 72 7.10 -5.09 -16.82
CA LEU A 72 6.53 -5.94 -15.79
C LEU A 72 7.56 -6.33 -14.72
N ILE A 73 8.78 -6.70 -15.14
CA ILE A 73 9.88 -7.00 -14.20
C ILE A 73 10.20 -5.77 -13.35
N PHE A 74 10.29 -4.58 -13.94
CA PHE A 74 10.49 -3.34 -13.19
C PHE A 74 9.35 -3.06 -12.20
N MET A 75 8.10 -3.26 -12.60
CA MET A 75 6.93 -3.06 -11.73
C MET A 75 6.94 -4.02 -10.54
N VAL A 76 7.23 -5.31 -10.77
CA VAL A 76 7.34 -6.33 -9.71
C VAL A 76 8.50 -6.05 -8.77
N LEU A 77 9.65 -5.60 -9.30
CA LEU A 77 10.82 -5.24 -8.49
C LEU A 77 10.50 -4.09 -7.54
N VAL A 78 9.84 -3.04 -8.03
CA VAL A 78 9.40 -1.90 -7.20
C VAL A 78 8.38 -2.34 -6.15
N LEU A 79 7.35 -3.09 -6.53
CA LEU A 79 6.33 -3.58 -5.60
C LEU A 79 6.91 -4.48 -4.52
N SER A 80 7.84 -5.38 -4.89
CA SER A 80 8.54 -6.25 -3.95
C SER A 80 9.35 -5.43 -2.94
N PHE A 81 9.99 -4.34 -3.36
CA PHE A 81 10.75 -3.47 -2.48
C PHE A 81 9.85 -2.70 -1.49
N VAL A 82 8.69 -2.23 -1.95
CA VAL A 82 7.69 -1.56 -1.10
C VAL A 82 7.13 -2.53 -0.05
N VAL A 83 6.75 -3.74 -0.46
CA VAL A 83 6.26 -4.79 0.46
C VAL A 83 7.34 -5.24 1.43
N ALA A 84 8.58 -5.43 0.97
CA ALA A 84 9.71 -5.81 1.82
C ALA A 84 10.03 -4.72 2.85
N ALA A 85 9.99 -3.45 2.48
CA ALA A 85 10.17 -2.34 3.41
C ALA A 85 9.08 -2.38 4.49
N GLN A 86 7.80 -2.47 4.10
CA GLN A 86 6.69 -2.52 5.06
C GLN A 86 6.81 -3.72 6.02
N ASN A 87 7.14 -4.90 5.49
CA ASN A 87 7.35 -6.11 6.29
C ASN A 87 8.55 -5.98 7.22
N THR A 88 9.63 -5.31 6.79
CA THR A 88 10.82 -5.07 7.61
C THR A 88 10.51 -4.10 8.76
N TYR A 89 9.81 -3.00 8.50
CA TYR A 89 9.35 -2.06 9.53
C TYR A 89 8.45 -2.74 10.57
N THR A 90 7.53 -3.61 10.14
CA THR A 90 6.70 -4.37 11.08
C THR A 90 7.49 -5.44 11.84
N ALA A 91 8.47 -6.09 11.21
CA ALA A 91 9.29 -7.11 11.85
C ALA A 91 10.15 -6.53 12.99
N ILE A 92 10.74 -5.35 12.78
CA ILE A 92 11.59 -4.68 13.78
C ILE A 92 10.79 -4.04 14.92
N THR A 93 9.54 -3.59 14.68
CA THR A 93 8.72 -2.92 15.69
C THR A 93 7.70 -3.85 16.37
N GLY A 94 7.32 -4.97 15.75
CA GLY A 94 6.15 -5.78 16.15
C GLY A 94 6.39 -7.22 16.62
N LYS A 95 7.62 -7.75 16.55
CA LYS A 95 7.91 -9.15 16.95
C LYS A 95 9.16 -9.34 17.83
N GLY A 96 9.80 -8.26 18.29
CA GLY A 96 11.11 -8.30 18.95
C GLY A 96 11.11 -8.42 20.49
N ALA A 97 9.96 -8.42 21.15
CA ALA A 97 9.90 -8.50 22.61
C ALA A 97 8.69 -9.33 23.09
N GLU A 98 8.64 -10.58 22.67
CA GLU A 98 8.03 -11.63 23.49
C GLU A 98 9.01 -11.91 24.63
N ILE A 99 8.92 -11.12 25.71
CA ILE A 99 9.43 -11.59 26.99
C ILE A 99 8.35 -12.56 27.46
N THR A 100 8.51 -13.85 27.14
CA THR A 100 7.85 -14.88 27.94
C THR A 100 8.37 -14.64 29.37
N PRO A 101 7.54 -14.17 30.31
CA PRO A 101 7.97 -14.07 31.69
C PRO A 101 8.40 -15.48 32.08
N PRO A 102 9.51 -15.67 32.82
CA PRO A 102 9.80 -16.98 33.37
C PRO A 102 8.55 -17.35 34.17
N THR A 103 7.82 -18.37 33.71
CA THR A 103 6.78 -19.01 34.50
C THR A 103 7.49 -19.42 35.78
N GLY A 104 7.28 -18.62 36.82
CA GLY A 104 7.71 -18.95 38.16
C GLY A 104 7.16 -20.34 38.45
N VAL A 105 8.06 -21.29 38.60
CA VAL A 105 8.35 -21.88 39.92
C VAL A 105 7.34 -21.42 40.99
N GLU A 106 6.09 -21.86 40.89
CA GLU A 106 5.22 -22.04 42.06
C GLU A 106 5.53 -23.43 42.61
N VAL A 107 6.56 -23.44 43.46
CA VAL A 107 6.90 -24.56 44.33
C VAL A 107 5.97 -24.47 45.54
N GLY A 108 4.91 -25.27 45.51
CA GLY A 108 4.30 -25.91 46.68
C GLY A 108 3.38 -25.10 47.61
N VAL A 109 2.49 -25.88 48.28
CA VAL A 109 1.68 -25.59 49.49
C VAL A 109 0.37 -24.85 49.17
N THR A 110 -0.87 -25.35 49.35
CA THR A 110 -1.55 -26.39 50.17
C THR A 110 -3.07 -26.34 49.83
N PRO A 111 -3.97 -27.13 50.44
CA PRO A 111 -3.80 -28.38 51.21
C PRO A 111 -4.29 -29.63 50.47
#